data_AF-A0A930FDZ9-F1
#
_entry.id   AF-A0A930FDZ9-F1
#
_cell.length_a   1.000
_cell.length_b   1.000
_cell.length_c   1.000
_cell.angle_alpha   90.00
_cell.angle_beta   90.00
_cell.angle_gamma   90.00
#
_symmetry.space_group_name_H-M   'P 1'
#
loop_
_entity.id
_entity.type
_entity.pdbx_description
1 polymer ?
#
loop_
_entity_poly.entity_id
_entity_poly.type
_entity_poly.pdbx_seq_one_letter_code
_entity_poly.pdbx_strand_id
1 'polypeptide(L)'
;MSTMKRKFRITDDGPFEALRILASIGIALIVTFIVLAFVSKQPLTDFIRLLTYPLSKPSYFGYVLVKVIPLTFAGLATLLYFRTNLFNLGTEGVFYICGIVATVFAINPAFMTGNTVIDSMIPILMATLFGGIISLIPGLISIRYKADEMVISLMMNSIL
;
A
#
# COMPACT_ATOMS: atom_id res chain seq x y z
N MET A 1 41.00 1.53 26.36
CA MET A 1 41.43 0.49 25.40
C MET A 1 40.67 -0.79 25.70
N SER A 2 39.50 -0.99 25.07
CA SER A 2 38.91 -2.31 24.81
C SER A 2 37.72 -2.14 23.86
N THR A 3 38.00 -2.18 22.56
CA THR A 3 37.00 -2.25 21.50
C THR A 3 36.32 -3.63 21.55
N MET A 4 35.09 -3.66 22.08
CA MET A 4 34.26 -4.85 22.12
C MET A 4 33.77 -5.17 20.69
N LYS A 5 34.44 -6.11 20.02
CA LYS A 5 34.02 -6.65 18.72
C LYS A 5 32.65 -7.33 18.88
N ARG A 6 31.57 -6.67 18.45
CA ARG A 6 30.25 -7.30 18.29
C ARG A 6 30.37 -8.42 17.24
N LYS A 7 30.27 -9.65 17.71
CA LYS A 7 30.29 -10.86 16.88
C LYS A 7 28.92 -10.96 16.20
N PHE A 8 28.85 -10.61 14.92
CA PHE A 8 27.65 -10.69 14.09
C PHE A 8 27.09 -12.13 14.16
N ARG A 9 25.94 -12.32 14.81
CA ARG A 9 25.26 -13.62 14.90
C ARG A 9 24.04 -13.58 13.98
N ILE A 10 23.84 -14.66 13.23
CA ILE A 10 22.68 -14.85 12.33
C ILE A 10 21.34 -14.90 13.13
N THR A 11 21.42 -14.94 14.47
CA THR A 11 20.30 -14.91 15.42
C THR A 11 19.93 -13.50 15.92
N ASP A 12 20.63 -12.45 15.48
CA ASP A 12 20.21 -11.07 15.78
C ASP A 12 19.00 -10.69 14.90
N ASP A 13 18.01 -9.97 15.46
CA ASP A 13 16.73 -9.68 14.79
C ASP A 13 16.93 -8.96 13.43
N GLY A 14 17.90 -8.03 13.35
CA GLY A 14 18.20 -7.25 12.15
C GLY A 14 18.68 -8.07 10.94
N PRO A 15 19.77 -8.86 11.03
CA PRO A 15 20.23 -9.67 9.90
C PRO A 15 19.22 -10.75 9.50
N PHE A 16 18.42 -11.27 10.43
CA PHE A 16 17.35 -12.23 10.12
C PHE A 16 16.21 -11.58 9.31
N GLU A 17 15.77 -10.38 9.67
CA GLU A 17 14.78 -9.62 8.91
C GLU A 17 15.26 -9.26 7.51
N ALA A 18 16.52 -8.80 7.38
CA ALA A 18 17.11 -8.48 6.08
C ALA A 18 17.18 -9.72 5.17
N LEU A 19 17.57 -10.87 5.72
CA LEU A 19 17.56 -12.14 5.00
C LEU A 19 16.15 -12.51 4.55
N ARG A 20 15.15 -12.33 5.40
CA ARG A 20 13.74 -12.60 5.06
C ARG A 20 13.25 -11.74 3.91
N ILE A 21 13.56 -10.43 3.93
CA ILE A 21 13.18 -9.49 2.87
C ILE A 21 13.85 -9.88 1.54
N LEU A 22 15.16 -10.12 1.56
CA LEU A 22 15.91 -10.54 0.36
C LEU A 22 15.41 -11.87 -0.20
N ALA A 23 15.10 -12.84 0.67
CA ALA A 23 14.52 -14.11 0.26
C ALA A 23 13.15 -13.91 -0.41
N SER A 24 12.26 -13.09 0.17
CA SER A 24 10.96 -12.77 -0.43
C SER A 24 11.09 -12.10 -1.80
N ILE A 25 12.01 -11.15 -1.95
CA ILE A 25 12.29 -10.49 -3.24
C ILE A 25 12.81 -11.53 -4.26
N GLY A 26 13.73 -12.40 -3.85
CA GLY A 26 14.27 -13.45 -4.70
C GLY A 26 13.20 -14.41 -5.19
N ILE A 27 12.32 -14.87 -4.30
CA ILE A 27 11.19 -15.73 -4.64
C ILE A 27 10.25 -15.03 -5.63
N ALA A 28 9.90 -13.76 -5.38
CA ALA A 28 9.04 -12.99 -6.28
C ALA A 28 9.64 -12.85 -7.69
N LEU A 29 10.95 -12.62 -7.81
CA LEU A 29 11.65 -12.57 -9.09
C LEU A 29 11.66 -13.92 -9.82
N ILE A 30 11.90 -15.02 -9.10
CA ILE A 30 11.87 -16.37 -9.66
C ILE A 30 10.48 -16.71 -10.20
N VAL A 31 9.43 -16.46 -9.41
CA VAL A 31 8.05 -16.69 -9.84
C VAL A 31 7.71 -15.85 -11.05
N THR A 32 8.11 -14.57 -11.06
CA THR A 32 7.92 -13.68 -12.22
C THR A 32 8.62 -14.22 -13.47
N PHE A 33 9.85 -14.73 -13.35
CA PHE A 33 10.58 -15.33 -14.46
C PHE A 33 9.90 -16.60 -14.98
N ILE A 34 9.43 -17.47 -14.08
CA ILE A 34 8.70 -18.70 -14.45
C ILE A 34 7.46 -18.34 -15.27
N VAL A 35 6.65 -17.38 -14.79
CA VAL A 35 5.45 -16.94 -15.52
C VAL A 35 5.81 -16.37 -16.90
N LEU A 36 6.86 -15.55 -16.99
CA LEU A 36 7.35 -15.02 -18.27
C LEU A 36 7.82 -16.11 -19.23
N ALA A 37 8.42 -17.20 -18.72
CA ALA A 37 8.82 -18.34 -19.55
C ALA A 37 7.64 -19.05 -20.23
N PHE A 38 6.45 -19.01 -19.63
CA PHE A 38 5.23 -19.57 -20.23
C PHE A 38 4.49 -18.62 -21.17
N VAL A 39 4.61 -17.30 -20.98
CA VAL A 39 3.82 -16.31 -21.72
C VAL A 39 4.62 -15.64 -22.85
N SER A 40 5.91 -15.39 -22.66
CA SER A 40 6.75 -14.65 -23.61
C SER A 40 7.55 -15.56 -24.54
N LYS A 41 7.74 -15.10 -25.79
CA LYS A 41 8.64 -15.72 -26.77
C LYS A 41 10.12 -15.54 -26.42
N GLN A 42 10.48 -14.51 -25.64
CA GLN A 42 11.86 -14.16 -25.26
C GLN A 42 11.95 -13.83 -23.76
N PRO A 43 11.85 -14.83 -22.88
CA PRO A 43 11.64 -14.62 -21.45
C PRO A 43 12.78 -13.91 -20.75
N LEU A 44 14.04 -14.21 -21.13
CA LEU A 44 15.21 -13.60 -20.51
C LEU A 44 15.32 -12.10 -20.83
N THR A 45 15.07 -11.74 -22.09
CA THR A 45 15.11 -10.34 -22.54
C THR A 45 14.00 -9.52 -21.90
N ASP A 46 12.79 -10.07 -21.79
CA ASP A 46 11.66 -9.39 -21.17
C ASP A 46 11.80 -9.27 -19.66
N PHE A 47 12.40 -10.25 -18.99
CA PHE A 47 12.73 -10.17 -17.57
C PHE A 47 13.73 -9.04 -17.28
N ILE A 48 14.79 -8.92 -18.09
CA ILE A 48 15.76 -7.81 -17.95
C ILE A 48 15.08 -6.46 -18.26
N ARG A 49 14.21 -6.41 -19.26
CA ARG A 49 13.43 -5.20 -19.57
C ARG A 49 12.52 -4.82 -18.42
N LEU A 50 11.83 -5.77 -17.79
CA LEU A 50 10.97 -5.50 -16.62
C LEU A 50 11.72 -4.78 -15.50
N LEU A 51 12.99 -5.15 -15.26
CA LEU A 51 13.84 -4.54 -14.24
C LEU A 51 14.43 -3.19 -14.66
N THR A 52 14.82 -3.04 -15.93
CA THR A 52 15.54 -1.85 -16.43
C THR A 52 14.62 -0.75 -16.95
N TYR A 53 13.40 -1.08 -17.36
CA TYR A 53 12.45 -0.14 -17.97
C TYR A 53 12.01 0.99 -17.02
N PRO A 54 11.70 0.72 -15.73
CA PRO A 54 11.41 1.78 -14.77
C PRO A 54 12.58 2.75 -14.53
N LEU A 55 13.82 2.26 -14.63
CA LEU A 55 15.05 3.02 -14.40
C LEU A 55 15.49 3.83 -15.62
N SER A 56 14.92 3.55 -16.80
CA SER A 56 15.35 4.13 -18.07
C SER A 56 14.93 5.58 -18.25
N LYS A 57 13.78 6.01 -17.69
CA LYS A 57 13.31 7.39 -17.76
C LYS A 57 12.63 7.81 -16.46
N PRO A 58 12.75 9.09 -16.05
CA PRO A 58 12.08 9.60 -14.85
C PRO A 58 10.54 9.47 -14.92
N SER A 59 9.94 9.59 -16.11
CA SER A 59 8.50 9.35 -16.27
C SER A 59 8.10 7.89 -16.01
N TYR A 60 8.91 6.91 -16.42
CA TYR A 60 8.66 5.50 -16.15
C TYR A 60 8.82 5.16 -14.68
N PHE A 61 9.80 5.77 -14.01
CA PHE A 61 9.94 5.69 -12.56
C PHE A 61 8.71 6.28 -11.84
N GLY A 62 8.17 7.39 -12.35
CA GLY A 62 6.92 7.99 -11.86
C GLY A 62 5.74 7.02 -11.87
N TYR A 63 5.57 6.23 -12.93
CA TYR A 63 4.50 5.20 -12.96
C TYR A 63 4.67 4.12 -11.90
N VAL A 64 5.90 3.75 -11.56
CA VAL A 64 6.15 2.80 -10.45
C VAL A 64 5.77 3.45 -9.13
N LEU A 65 6.17 4.70 -8.89
CA LEU A 65 5.81 5.43 -7.67
C LEU A 65 4.29 5.54 -7.50
N VAL A 66 3.56 5.86 -8.57
CA VAL A 66 2.09 5.95 -8.54
C VAL A 66 1.43 4.66 -8.07
N LYS A 67 2.05 3.49 -8.34
CA LYS A 67 1.55 2.19 -7.83
C LYS A 67 2.07 1.84 -6.44
N VAL A 68 3.34 2.13 -6.15
CA VAL A 68 3.99 1.77 -4.88
C VAL A 68 3.44 2.61 -3.72
N ILE A 69 3.14 3.88 -3.94
CA ILE A 69 2.65 4.80 -2.89
C ILE A 69 1.36 4.25 -2.25
N PRO A 70 0.27 3.98 -3.00
CA PRO A 70 -0.95 3.41 -2.43
C PRO A 70 -0.72 2.08 -1.70
N LEU A 71 0.07 1.18 -2.29
CA LEU A 71 0.34 -0.14 -1.69
C LEU A 71 1.09 -0.03 -0.35
N THR A 72 2.04 0.90 -0.27
CA THR A 72 2.80 1.15 0.96
C THR A 72 1.92 1.74 2.05
N PHE A 73 1.09 2.74 1.72
CA PHE A 73 0.14 3.32 2.65
C PHE A 73 -0.92 2.31 3.11
N ALA A 74 -1.44 1.48 2.21
CA ALA A 74 -2.36 0.40 2.54
C ALA A 74 -1.72 -0.59 3.53
N GLY A 75 -0.50 -1.06 3.24
CA GLY A 75 0.23 -1.96 4.14
C GLY A 75 0.49 -1.34 5.53
N LEU A 76 0.85 -0.05 5.58
CA LEU A 76 1.01 0.67 6.85
C LEU A 76 -0.31 0.81 7.63
N ALA A 77 -1.42 1.09 6.94
CA ALA A 77 -2.74 1.15 7.54
C ALA A 77 -3.17 -0.21 8.11
N THR A 78 -2.99 -1.30 7.35
CA THR A 78 -3.29 -2.66 7.83
C THR A 78 -2.42 -3.06 9.02
N LEU A 79 -1.14 -2.64 9.05
CA LEU A 79 -0.27 -2.89 10.19
C LEU A 79 -0.78 -2.24 11.48
N LEU A 80 -1.45 -1.08 11.40
CA LEU A 80 -2.08 -0.44 12.56
C LEU A 80 -3.25 -1.27 13.10
N TYR A 81 -4.09 -1.83 12.23
CA TYR A 81 -5.18 -2.75 12.62
C TYR A 81 -4.67 -4.01 13.31
N PHE A 82 -3.58 -4.59 12.79
CA PHE A 82 -2.93 -5.73 13.43
C PHE A 82 -2.39 -5.41 14.82
N ARG A 83 -1.92 -4.19 15.06
CA ARG A 83 -1.43 -3.76 16.38
C ARG A 83 -2.53 -3.61 17.41
N THR A 84 -3.75 -3.26 17.00
CA THR A 84 -4.91 -3.09 17.90
C THR A 84 -5.69 -4.38 18.14
N ASN A 85 -5.29 -5.51 17.51
CA ASN A 85 -6.07 -6.76 17.46
C ASN A 85 -7.50 -6.57 16.88
N LEU A 86 -7.74 -5.48 16.17
CA LEU A 86 -9.00 -5.20 15.49
C LEU A 86 -8.79 -5.44 14.00
N PHE A 87 -9.20 -6.62 13.52
CA PHE A 87 -8.99 -7.00 12.14
C PHE A 87 -10.12 -6.44 11.26
N ASN A 88 -9.82 -5.37 10.53
CA ASN A 88 -10.77 -4.71 9.64
C ASN A 88 -10.52 -5.12 8.18
N LEU A 89 -11.53 -5.69 7.53
CA LEU A 89 -11.50 -6.12 6.11
C LEU A 89 -12.16 -5.11 5.15
N GLY A 90 -12.72 -4.01 5.68
CA GLY A 90 -13.38 -2.97 4.90
C GLY A 90 -12.42 -1.93 4.32
N THR A 91 -11.11 -2.12 4.50
CA THR A 91 -10.10 -1.17 4.03
C THR A 91 -10.08 -1.03 2.50
N GLU A 92 -10.46 -2.08 1.76
CA GLU A 92 -10.56 -2.04 0.29
C GLU A 92 -11.68 -1.10 -0.18
N GLY A 93 -12.89 -1.21 0.38
CA GLY A 93 -14.02 -0.35 0.06
C GLY A 93 -13.76 1.11 0.44
N VAL A 94 -13.13 1.34 1.59
CA VAL A 94 -12.68 2.69 1.97
C VAL A 94 -11.68 3.25 0.96
N PHE A 95 -10.75 2.44 0.45
CA PHE A 95 -9.81 2.87 -0.58
C PHE A 95 -10.52 3.34 -1.86
N TYR A 96 -11.56 2.62 -2.31
CA TYR A 96 -12.36 3.01 -3.48
C TYR A 96 -13.14 4.30 -3.24
N ILE A 97 -13.86 4.43 -2.12
CA ILE A 97 -14.61 5.67 -1.82
C ILE A 97 -13.68 6.87 -1.67
N CYS A 98 -12.54 6.72 -0.97
CA CYS A 98 -11.54 7.78 -0.87
C CYS A 98 -11.03 8.21 -2.25
N GLY A 99 -10.87 7.28 -3.19
CA GLY A 99 -10.52 7.57 -4.58
C GLY A 99 -11.59 8.40 -5.31
N ILE A 100 -12.87 8.08 -5.10
CA ILE A 100 -14.00 8.85 -5.64
C ILE A 100 -14.01 10.26 -5.05
N VAL A 101 -13.92 10.38 -3.73
CA VAL A 101 -13.87 11.68 -3.03
C VAL A 101 -12.70 12.52 -3.53
N ALA A 102 -11.49 11.95 -3.60
CA ALA A 102 -10.32 12.63 -4.13
C ALA A 102 -10.56 13.14 -5.56
N THR A 103 -11.17 12.32 -6.42
CA THR A 103 -11.46 12.68 -7.82
C THR A 103 -12.47 13.83 -7.91
N VAL A 104 -13.52 13.82 -7.09
CA VAL A 104 -14.53 14.90 -7.05
C VAL A 104 -13.88 16.24 -6.67
N PHE A 105 -13.01 16.25 -5.66
CA PHE A 105 -12.30 17.46 -5.25
C PHE A 105 -11.19 17.88 -6.22
N ALA A 106 -10.58 16.94 -6.94
CA ALA A 106 -9.52 17.23 -7.91
C ALA A 106 -10.05 17.81 -9.23
N ILE A 107 -11.26 17.43 -9.67
CA ILE A 107 -11.84 17.89 -10.94
C ILE A 107 -12.58 19.23 -10.79
N ASN A 108 -13.08 19.54 -9.59
CA ASN A 108 -13.94 20.68 -9.40
C ASN A 108 -13.15 22.01 -9.43
N PRO A 109 -13.35 22.88 -10.44
CA PRO A 109 -12.57 24.09 -10.62
C PRO A 109 -12.80 25.12 -9.50
N ALA A 110 -13.86 24.99 -8.71
CA ALA A 110 -14.14 25.87 -7.58
C ALA A 110 -13.09 25.77 -6.46
N PHE A 111 -12.34 24.67 -6.39
CA PHE A 111 -11.30 24.45 -5.38
C PHE A 111 -9.87 24.68 -5.92
N MET A 112 -9.74 25.06 -7.20
CA MET A 112 -8.44 25.29 -7.83
C MET A 112 -8.00 26.74 -7.63
N THR A 113 -6.91 26.94 -6.90
CA THR A 113 -6.34 28.26 -6.60
C THR A 113 -5.26 28.66 -7.61
N GLY A 114 -4.88 27.74 -8.52
CA GLY A 114 -3.80 27.95 -9.50
C GLY A 114 -2.40 27.70 -8.93
N ASN A 115 -2.32 27.29 -7.66
CA ASN A 115 -1.09 26.83 -7.03
C ASN A 115 -1.08 25.30 -7.00
N THR A 116 -0.17 24.70 -7.76
CA THR A 116 -0.04 23.24 -7.93
C THR A 116 0.08 22.48 -6.61
N VAL A 117 0.66 23.08 -5.57
CA VAL A 117 0.82 22.44 -4.26
C VAL A 117 -0.52 22.41 -3.51
N ILE A 118 -1.21 23.56 -3.45
CA ILE A 118 -2.49 23.68 -2.73
C ILE A 118 -3.56 22.82 -3.39
N ASP A 119 -3.62 22.86 -4.71
CA ASP A 119 -4.60 22.11 -5.51
C ASP A 119 -4.42 20.59 -5.34
N SER A 120 -3.19 20.12 -5.07
CA SER A 120 -2.92 18.70 -4.78
C SER A 120 -3.22 18.30 -3.33
N MET A 121 -3.10 19.23 -2.38
CA MET A 121 -3.32 18.93 -0.95
C MET A 121 -4.81 18.85 -0.60
N ILE A 122 -5.67 19.63 -1.25
CA ILE A 122 -7.11 19.65 -0.96
C ILE A 122 -7.76 18.25 -1.14
N PRO A 123 -7.58 17.55 -2.28
CA PRO A 123 -8.12 16.20 -2.46
C PRO A 123 -7.62 15.20 -1.43
N ILE A 124 -6.33 15.28 -1.04
CA ILE A 124 -5.72 14.37 -0.07
C ILE A 124 -6.35 14.56 1.32
N LEU A 125 -6.50 15.81 1.75
CA LEU A 125 -7.11 16.12 3.04
C LEU A 125 -8.57 15.71 3.09
N MET A 126 -9.34 16.01 2.04
CA MET A 126 -10.75 15.63 1.97
C MET A 126 -10.92 14.12 1.93
N ALA A 127 -10.15 13.40 1.11
CA ALA A 127 -10.20 11.94 1.07
C ALA A 127 -9.85 11.30 2.41
N THR A 128 -8.88 11.88 3.14
CA THR A 128 -8.50 11.40 4.48
C THR A 128 -9.63 11.61 5.50
N LEU A 129 -10.27 12.79 5.47
CA LEU A 129 -11.36 13.11 6.39
C LEU A 129 -12.59 12.23 6.15
N PHE A 130 -13.03 12.11 4.89
CA PHE A 130 -14.14 11.25 4.52
C PHE A 130 -13.83 9.76 4.76
N GLY A 131 -12.62 9.31 4.43
CA GLY A 131 -12.17 7.95 4.70
C GLY A 131 -12.18 7.60 6.19
N GLY A 132 -11.72 8.53 7.03
CA GLY A 132 -11.76 8.39 8.48
C GLY A 132 -13.20 8.32 9.02
N ILE A 133 -14.09 9.18 8.53
CA ILE A 133 -15.51 9.18 8.93
C ILE A 133 -16.19 7.86 8.54
N ILE A 134 -15.95 7.37 7.31
CA ILE A 134 -16.54 6.12 6.83
C ILE A 134 -16.00 4.93 7.61
N SER A 135 -14.69 4.91 7.88
CA SER A 135 -14.05 3.84 8.67
C SER A 135 -14.49 3.83 10.14
N LEU A 136 -15.04 4.94 10.65
CA LEU A 136 -15.62 5.03 11.99
C LEU A 136 -16.95 4.26 12.09
N ILE A 137 -17.71 4.16 11.00
CA ILE A 137 -19.03 3.51 10.97
C ILE A 137 -18.96 2.03 11.41
N PRO A 138 -18.11 1.16 10.81
CA PRO A 138 -18.04 -0.24 11.24
C PRO A 138 -17.54 -0.38 12.68
N GLY A 139 -16.63 0.48 13.13
CA GLY A 139 -16.14 0.50 14.51
C GLY A 139 -17.22 0.89 15.52
N LEU A 140 -18.07 1.87 15.21
CA LEU A 140 -19.20 2.22 16.09
C LEU A 140 -20.27 1.12 16.14
N ILE A 141 -20.52 0.46 15.01
CA ILE A 141 -21.48 -0.64 14.93
C ILE A 141 -20.98 -1.86 15.70
N SER A 142 -19.68 -2.20 15.63
CA SER A 142 -19.11 -3.33 16.38
C SER A 142 -19.26 -3.12 17.89
N ILE A 143 -19.02 -1.89 18.37
CA ILE A 143 -19.19 -1.53 19.79
C ILE A 143 -20.67 -1.61 20.21
N ARG A 144 -21.58 -1.07 19.40
CA ARG A 144 -23.02 -0.99 19.76
C ARG A 144 -23.70 -2.37 19.75
N TYR A 145 -23.37 -3.20 18.78
CA TYR A 145 -24.01 -4.51 18.58
C TYR A 145 -23.21 -5.68 19.14
N LYS A 146 -22.03 -5.43 19.73
CA LYS A 146 -21.12 -6.46 20.27
C LYS A 146 -20.81 -7.58 19.26
N ALA A 147 -20.82 -7.24 17.98
CA ALA A 147 -20.54 -8.17 16.90
C ALA A 147 -19.08 -8.03 16.46
N ASP A 148 -18.55 -9.10 15.86
CA ASP A 148 -17.16 -9.15 15.42
C ASP A 148 -16.89 -8.11 14.32
N GLU A 149 -15.85 -7.29 14.52
CA GLU A 149 -15.50 -6.20 13.61
C GLU A 149 -15.06 -6.72 12.22
N MET A 150 -14.50 -7.92 12.14
CA MET A 150 -14.15 -8.56 10.86
C MET A 150 -15.40 -8.80 10.02
N VAL A 151 -16.48 -9.30 10.64
CA VAL A 151 -17.72 -9.62 9.92
C VAL A 151 -18.43 -8.36 9.47
N ILE A 152 -18.54 -7.35 10.35
CA ILE A 152 -19.17 -6.07 10.00
C ILE A 152 -18.40 -5.37 8.89
N SER A 153 -17.07 -5.33 8.99
CA SER A 153 -16.24 -4.67 7.97
C SER A 153 -16.28 -5.40 6.62
N LEU A 154 -16.37 -6.73 6.60
CA LEU A 154 -16.57 -7.52 5.37
C LEU A 154 -17.93 -7.24 4.72
N MET A 155 -19.01 -7.18 5.52
CA MET A 155 -20.34 -6.85 5.02
C MET A 155 -20.38 -5.42 4.47
N MET A 156 -19.74 -4.49 5.16
CA MET A 156 -19.67 -3.09 4.74
C MET A 156 -18.81 -2.90 3.48
N ASN A 157 -17.75 -3.69 3.32
CA ASN A 157 -16.92 -3.71 2.12
C ASN A 157 -17.71 -4.00 0.84
N SER A 158 -18.80 -4.76 0.93
CA SER A 158 -19.65 -5.05 -0.24
C SER A 158 -20.55 -3.88 -0.65
N ILE A 159 -20.74 -2.93 0.25
CA ILE A 159 -21.59 -1.74 0.05
C ILE A 159 -20.73 -0.53 -0.35
N LEU A 160 -19.51 -0.47 0.17
CA LEU A 160 -18.51 0.57 -0.08
C LEU A 160 -17.84 0.39 -1.46
#